data_AF-A0A3B3CKL5-F1
#
_entry.id   AF-A0A3B3CKL5-F1
#
_cell.length_a   1.000
_cell.length_b   1.000
_cell.length_c   1.000
_cell.angle_alpha   90.00
_cell.angle_beta   90.00
_cell.angle_gamma   90.00
#
_symmetry.space_group_name_H-M   'P 1'
#
loop_
_entity.id
_entity.type
_entity.pdbx_description
1 polymer ?
#
loop_
_entity_poly.entity_id
_entity_poly.type
_entity_poly.pdbx_seq_one_letter_code
_entity_poly.pdbx_strand_id
1 'polypeptide(L)'
;MWPVLWTALRTYAPYVTFPVAFVVGAVGYNLEWFIRGTPKPREEEKSIFELREERKLQEQAGKDSTQVLSLKEKQEFTPKAALNRNRPEKS
;
A
#
# COMPACT_ATOMS: atom_id res chain seq x y z
N MET A 1 31.22 35.73 -41.14
CA MET A 1 30.46 34.47 -41.30
C MET A 1 30.55 33.56 -40.08
N TRP A 2 31.72 33.43 -39.43
CA TRP A 2 31.90 32.65 -38.20
C TRP A 2 31.04 33.08 -36.98
N PRO A 3 30.86 34.39 -36.68
CA PRO A 3 30.02 34.81 -35.56
C PRO A 3 28.54 34.45 -35.74
N VAL A 4 28.06 34.44 -36.98
CA VAL A 4 26.68 34.08 -37.33
C VAL A 4 26.40 32.60 -37.02
N LEU A 5 27.35 31.72 -37.33
CA LEU A 5 27.25 30.30 -37.00
C LEU A 5 27.20 30.06 -35.49
N TRP A 6 28.04 30.75 -34.71
CA TRP A 6 28.02 30.66 -33.24
C TRP A 6 26.73 31.18 -32.62
N THR A 7 26.18 32.25 -33.20
CA THR A 7 24.92 32.83 -32.73
C THR A 7 23.77 31.88 -33.04
N ALA A 8 23.69 31.37 -34.28
CA ALA A 8 22.68 30.40 -34.69
C ALA A 8 22.76 29.12 -33.85
N LEU A 9 23.96 28.57 -33.63
CA LEU A 9 24.14 27.38 -32.81
C LEU A 9 23.63 27.58 -31.38
N ARG A 10 23.88 28.75 -30.77
CA ARG A 10 23.40 29.08 -29.43
C ARG A 10 21.89 29.31 -29.38
N THR A 11 21.33 29.96 -30.40
CA THR A 11 19.89 30.23 -30.49
C THR A 11 19.09 28.95 -30.70
N TYR A 12 19.60 28.03 -31.53
CA TYR A 12 18.93 26.77 -31.84
C TYR A 12 19.36 25.59 -30.96
N ALA A 13 20.33 25.80 -30.06
CA ALA A 13 20.84 24.74 -29.18
C ALA A 13 19.71 23.98 -28.47
N PRO A 14 18.72 24.64 -27.83
CA PRO A 14 17.66 23.93 -27.12
C PRO A 14 16.82 23.01 -28.02
N TYR A 15 16.61 23.41 -29.28
CA TYR A 15 15.81 22.65 -30.24
C TYR A 15 16.54 21.41 -30.77
N VAL A 16 17.86 21.37 -30.67
CA VAL A 16 18.67 20.22 -31.11
C VAL A 16 19.03 19.34 -29.90
N THR A 17 19.42 19.94 -28.79
CA THR A 17 19.85 19.19 -27.61
C THR A 17 18.69 18.47 -26.93
N PHE A 18 17.50 19.06 -26.89
CA PHE A 18 16.34 18.43 -26.25
C PHE A 18 15.89 17.13 -26.95
N PRO A 19 15.67 17.10 -28.28
CA PRO A 19 15.34 15.85 -28.97
C PRO A 19 16.43 14.79 -28.85
N VAL A 20 17.70 15.20 -28.93
CA VAL A 20 18.83 14.26 -28.76
C VAL A 20 18.84 13.68 -27.36
N ALA A 21 18.70 14.51 -26.32
CA ALA A 21 18.64 14.06 -24.94
C ALA A 21 17.44 13.15 -24.68
N PHE A 22 16.28 13.46 -25.27
CA PHE A 22 15.08 12.62 -25.18
C PHE A 22 15.30 11.25 -25.80
N VAL A 23 15.89 11.17 -27.00
CA VAL A 23 16.20 9.90 -27.67
C VAL A 23 17.22 9.09 -26.85
N VAL A 24 18.28 9.73 -26.38
CA VAL A 24 19.29 9.08 -25.52
C VAL A 24 18.67 8.58 -24.22
N GLY A 25 17.80 9.36 -23.59
CA GLY A 25 17.08 8.97 -22.39
C GLY A 25 16.13 7.81 -22.63
N ALA A 26 15.39 7.81 -23.74
CA ALA A 26 14.51 6.70 -24.12
C ALA A 26 15.30 5.42 -24.39
N VAL A 27 16.40 5.49 -25.12
CA VAL A 27 17.28 4.34 -25.37
C VAL A 27 17.89 3.84 -24.06
N GLY A 28 18.42 4.75 -23.24
CA GLY A 28 18.98 4.44 -21.92
C GLY A 28 17.96 3.78 -21.00
N TYR A 29 16.71 4.26 -20.97
CA TYR A 29 15.63 3.65 -20.20
C TYR A 29 15.30 2.24 -20.67
N ASN A 30 15.22 2.01 -21.99
CA ASN A 30 14.98 0.68 -22.54
C ASN A 30 16.15 -0.28 -22.25
N LEU A 31 17.39 0.21 -22.30
CA LEU A 31 18.59 -0.58 -22.04
C LEU A 31 18.75 -0.88 -20.55
N GLU A 32 18.44 0.09 -19.68
CA GLU A 32 18.32 -0.11 -18.24
C GLU A 32 17.23 -1.13 -17.93
N TRP A 33 16.07 -1.04 -18.56
CA TRP A 33 14.98 -2.01 -18.39
C TRP A 33 15.40 -3.42 -18.83
N PHE A 34 16.15 -3.53 -19.94
CA PHE A 34 16.67 -4.80 -20.43
C PHE A 34 17.68 -5.43 -19.47
N ILE A 35 18.57 -4.63 -18.86
CA ILE A 35 19.58 -5.12 -17.91
C ILE A 35 18.99 -5.38 -16.51
N ARG A 36 18.11 -4.50 -16.02
CA ARG A 36 17.48 -4.58 -14.70
C ARG A 36 16.52 -5.77 -14.61
N GLY A 37 16.08 -6.31 -15.74
CA GLY A 37 15.03 -7.33 -15.82
C GLY A 37 13.67 -6.73 -15.46
N THR A 38 12.60 -7.53 -15.57
CA THR A 38 11.27 -7.11 -15.12
C THR A 38 11.38 -6.65 -13.66
N PRO A 39 11.15 -5.36 -13.34
CA PRO A 39 11.05 -4.97 -11.95
C PRO A 39 9.97 -5.84 -11.34
N LYS A 40 10.27 -6.53 -10.22
CA LYS A 40 9.22 -7.23 -9.48
C LYS A 40 8.09 -6.22 -9.30
N PRO A 41 6.87 -6.52 -9.77
CA PRO A 41 5.77 -5.60 -9.58
C PRO A 41 5.70 -5.32 -8.08
N ARG A 42 5.80 -4.03 -7.70
CA ARG A 42 5.55 -3.60 -6.32
C ARG A 42 4.14 -3.97 -5.83
N GLU A 43 3.29 -4.43 -6.76
CA GLU A 43 1.91 -4.83 -6.55
C GLU A 43 1.74 -6.06 -5.63
N GLU A 44 2.80 -6.80 -5.31
CA GLU A 44 2.71 -7.93 -4.37
C GLU A 44 3.42 -7.70 -3.02
N GLU A 45 3.98 -6.51 -2.78
CA GLU A 45 4.36 -6.15 -1.42
C GLU A 45 3.11 -5.70 -0.67
N LYS A 46 2.22 -6.67 -0.38
CA LYS A 46 1.04 -6.47 0.48
C LYS A 46 1.47 -5.63 1.68
N SER A 47 0.73 -4.56 1.93
CA SER A 47 1.06 -3.70 3.05
C SER A 47 1.08 -4.53 4.34
N ILE A 48 1.90 -4.12 5.32
CA ILE A 48 1.96 -4.84 6.62
C ILE A 48 0.56 -4.95 7.25
N PHE A 49 -0.32 -4.00 6.95
CA PHE A 49 -1.72 -4.02 7.36
C PHE A 49 -2.51 -5.13 6.66
N GLU A 50 -2.45 -5.22 5.33
CA GLU A 50 -3.09 -6.30 4.54
C GLU A 50 -2.61 -7.68 4.98
N LEU A 51 -1.30 -7.85 5.22
CA LEU A 51 -0.73 -9.11 5.73
C LEU A 51 -1.21 -9.48 7.14
N ARG A 52 -1.58 -8.49 7.96
CA ARG A 52 -2.17 -8.73 9.29
C ARG A 52 -3.63 -9.10 9.18
N GLU A 53 -4.38 -8.44 8.31
CA GLU A 53 -5.78 -8.76 8.07
C GLU A 53 -5.93 -10.15 7.47
N GLU A 54 -5.10 -10.52 6.48
CA GLU A 54 -5.10 -11.85 5.89
C GLU A 54 -4.81 -12.95 6.92
N ARG A 55 -3.85 -12.73 7.84
CA ARG A 55 -3.59 -13.65 8.96
C ARG A 55 -4.80 -13.79 9.89
N LYS A 56 -5.44 -12.67 10.25
CA LYS A 56 -6.67 -12.70 11.07
C LYS A 56 -7.80 -13.45 10.36
N LEU A 57 -7.93 -13.26 9.05
CA LEU A 57 -8.96 -13.90 8.23
C LEU A 57 -8.71 -15.41 8.14
N GLN A 58 -7.44 -15.83 7.98
CA GLN A 58 -7.05 -17.23 7.99
C GLN A 58 -7.27 -17.90 9.36
N GLU A 59 -7.00 -17.20 10.46
CA GLU A 59 -7.30 -17.68 11.83
C GLU A 59 -8.82 -17.80 12.11
N GLN A 60 -9.64 -17.00 11.44
CA GLN A 60 -11.09 -17.03 11.55
C GLN A 60 -11.74 -18.05 10.62
N ALA A 61 -11.14 -18.35 9.46
CA ALA A 61 -11.68 -19.29 8.47
C ALA A 61 -11.87 -20.73 9.00
N GLY A 62 -11.18 -21.10 10.09
CA GLY A 62 -11.32 -22.39 10.76
C GLY A 62 -12.12 -22.38 12.07
N LYS A 63 -12.68 -21.24 12.50
CA LYS A 63 -13.44 -21.12 13.74
C LYS A 63 -14.91 -20.87 13.43
N ASP A 64 -15.78 -21.67 14.04
CA ASP A 64 -17.22 -21.46 13.99
C ASP A 64 -17.59 -20.21 14.80
N SER A 65 -17.93 -19.12 14.11
CA SER A 65 -18.29 -17.83 14.70
C SER A 65 -19.60 -17.87 15.51
N THR A 66 -20.37 -18.94 15.36
CA THR A 66 -21.62 -19.19 16.07
C THR A 66 -21.41 -19.91 17.41
N GLN A 67 -20.22 -20.47 17.67
CA GLN A 67 -19.85 -21.06 18.95
C GLN A 67 -19.34 -19.99 19.93
N VAL A 68 -20.24 -19.09 20.30
CA VAL A 68 -20.03 -18.14 21.39
C VAL A 68 -20.67 -18.71 22.66
N LEU A 69 -19.89 -18.80 23.74
CA LEU A 69 -20.42 -19.13 25.06
C LEU A 69 -21.59 -18.19 25.39
N SER A 70 -22.71 -18.77 25.82
CA SER A 70 -23.91 -18.01 26.16
C SER A 70 -23.57 -16.94 27.19
N LEU A 71 -23.93 -15.69 26.92
CA LEU A 71 -23.73 -14.58 27.86
C LEU A 71 -24.43 -14.82 29.21
N LYS A 72 -25.38 -15.78 29.25
CA LYS A 72 -26.05 -16.24 30.47
C LYS A 72 -25.11 -17.01 31.41
N GLU A 73 -24.17 -17.80 30.87
CA GLU A 73 -23.14 -18.49 31.66
C GLU A 73 -22.06 -17.52 32.17
N LYS A 74 -21.75 -16.45 31.42
CA LYS A 74 -20.79 -15.42 31.85
C LYS A 74 -21.31 -14.48 32.95
N GLN A 75 -22.59 -14.54 33.29
CA GLN A 75 -23.17 -13.72 34.33
C GLN A 75 -22.62 -14.07 35.73
N GLU A 76 -22.14 -15.30 35.92
CA GLU A 76 -21.48 -15.74 37.15
C GLU A 76 -20.06 -15.16 37.31
N PHE A 77 -19.38 -14.87 36.20
CA PHE A 77 -17.97 -14.44 36.18
C PHE A 77 -17.80 -12.93 35.98
N THR A 78 -18.88 -12.18 35.71
CA THR A 78 -18.82 -10.72 35.53
C THR A 78 -19.11 -10.04 36.86
N PRO A 79 -18.23 -9.15 37.38
CA PRO A 79 -18.52 -8.42 38.62
C PRO A 79 -19.83 -7.63 38.46
N LYS A 80 -20.73 -7.73 39.45
CA LYS A 80 -22.05 -7.06 39.41
C LYS A 80 -21.84 -5.57 39.09
N ALA A 81 -22.27 -5.15 37.89
CA ALA A 81 -22.18 -3.75 37.48
C ALA A 81 -22.90 -2.86 38.50
N ALA A 82 -22.33 -1.69 38.82
CA ALA A 82 -22.87 -0.75 39.81
C ALA A 82 -24.35 -0.37 39.55
N LEU A 83 -24.79 -0.45 38.29
CA LEU A 83 -26.18 -0.24 37.88
C LEU A 83 -27.17 -1.26 38.47
N ASN A 84 -26.74 -2.50 38.72
CA ASN A 84 -27.59 -3.55 39.29
C ASN A 84 -27.84 -3.37 40.81
N ARG A 85 -27.14 -2.44 41.47
CA ARG A 85 -27.29 -2.19 42.91
C ARG A 85 -28.65 -1.61 43.29
N ASN A 86 -29.32 -0.92 42.36
CA ASN A 86 -30.60 -0.24 42.58
C ASN A 86 -31.81 -0.97 42.00
N ARG A 87 -31.62 -2.16 41.41
CA ARG A 87 -32.74 -2.91 40.83
C ARG A 87 -33.43 -3.72 41.95
N PRO A 88 -34.71 -3.48 42.26
CA PRO A 88 -35.41 -4.30 43.24
C PRO A 88 -35.49 -5.74 42.73
N GLU A 89 -35.10 -6.70 43.56
CA GLU A 89 -35.31 -8.12 43.27
C GLU A 89 -36.82 -8.36 43.19
N LYS A 90 -37.32 -8.68 41.99
CA LYS A 90 -38.71 -9.07 41.81
C LYS A 90 -38.84 -10.50 42.35
N SER A 91 -39.71 -10.64 43.35
CA SER A 91 -40.21 -11.92 43.89
C SER A 91 -40.87 -12.78 42.82
#